data_AF-A0AAQ1KFS6-F1
#
_entry.id   AF-A0AAQ1KFS6-F1
#
_cell.length_a   1.000
_cell.length_b   1.000
_cell.length_c   1.000
_cell.angle_alpha   90.00
_cell.angle_beta   90.00
_cell.angle_gamma   90.00
#
_symmetry.space_group_name_H-M   'P 1'
#
loop_
_entity.id
_entity.type
_entity.pdbx_description
1 polymer ?
#
loop_
_entity_poly.entity_id
_entity_poly.type
_entity_poly.pdbx_seq_one_letter_code
_entity_poly.pdbx_strand_id
1 'polypeptide(L)'
;MELRLVIPPIGADRAGWSLELVLPPCRECPAMLSLDVGGRVQTLNMRGMQERRRVTVELSTAPYSIVEFSGKPDPSFVLSVDRECRGLPAVGAAAFTASGRSEPRGFPRTQELRASEAFALLWREPAKPDFPDELVIDRFPGRQGWNLALATFPDELSPRCADWLHSFTGLPIAPPVPAITAVWPFFTRNASVNVVESVRTSVLLLAAKMMPLEQSDQGPTMQVQSGSSKYSVLGKERSPAFFALKTDGAQTVKVSDANNPGIEEFVSFTLNPVRSQWLPSVELAFTTPMGVHHVVPLHQRRCTDMVAEARTHGRGPDYLSMPPGATGVLRIDGPIGRFVTALSSGSDSSPHSRHMRLPPPDVLTKITSALADPACHVEIEFGGFGRLRVAGTWTCSSVGLRSKELTPALRSRLLSFMFQLQIASPTTVCSDDNSLVGVFAAVRPEASLIPHYRSLVKEILACGFEIKRLGEGASS
;
A
#
# COMPACT_ATOMS: atom_id res chain seq x y z
N MET A 1 -33.45 10.09 -11.44
CA MET A 1 -32.62 9.10 -12.18
C MET A 1 -31.17 9.55 -12.17
N GLU A 2 -30.20 8.64 -12.26
CA GLU A 2 -28.77 9.01 -12.21
C GLU A 2 -27.97 8.44 -13.39
N LEU A 3 -27.17 9.27 -14.06
CA LEU A 3 -26.27 8.85 -15.14
C LEU A 3 -24.88 8.54 -14.59
N ARG A 4 -24.35 7.36 -14.93
CA ARG A 4 -23.03 6.89 -14.47
C ARG A 4 -22.19 6.41 -15.64
N LEU A 5 -20.89 6.66 -15.54
CA LEU A 5 -19.87 6.20 -16.49
C LEU A 5 -19.20 4.94 -15.96
N VAL A 6 -19.20 3.88 -16.75
CA VAL A 6 -18.53 2.62 -16.42
C VAL A 6 -17.26 2.51 -17.24
N ILE A 7 -16.12 2.46 -16.56
CA ILE A 7 -14.81 2.16 -17.16
C ILE A 7 -14.36 0.79 -16.63
N PRO A 8 -14.02 -0.17 -17.50
CA PRO A 8 -13.56 -1.48 -17.07
C PRO A 8 -12.21 -1.41 -16.32
N PRO A 9 -11.94 -2.35 -15.40
CA PRO A 9 -10.71 -2.37 -14.61
C PRO A 9 -9.47 -2.61 -15.47
N ILE A 10 -8.32 -2.19 -14.94
CA ILE A 10 -7.01 -2.31 -15.58
C ILE A 10 -6.71 -3.80 -15.86
N GLY A 11 -6.49 -4.16 -17.13
CA GLY A 11 -6.24 -5.53 -17.60
C GLY A 11 -7.37 -6.14 -18.43
N ALA A 12 -8.58 -5.55 -18.40
CA ALA A 12 -9.62 -5.79 -19.39
C ALA A 12 -9.49 -4.80 -20.56
N ASP A 13 -10.10 -5.12 -21.70
CA ASP A 13 -10.10 -4.26 -22.89
C ASP A 13 -10.67 -2.86 -22.55
N ARG A 14 -9.78 -1.86 -22.46
CA ARG A 14 -10.12 -0.46 -22.14
C ARG A 14 -11.00 0.20 -23.21
N ALA A 15 -11.22 -0.45 -24.35
CA ALA A 15 -12.19 -0.02 -25.36
C ALA A 15 -13.65 -0.18 -24.91
N GLY A 16 -13.93 -0.89 -23.81
CA GLY A 16 -15.27 -1.26 -23.34
C GLY A 16 -15.99 -0.30 -22.39
N TRP A 17 -15.63 1.00 -22.33
CA TRP A 17 -16.35 1.93 -21.45
C TRP A 17 -17.78 2.19 -21.95
N SER A 18 -18.73 2.42 -21.03
CA SER A 18 -20.15 2.60 -21.33
C SER A 18 -20.85 3.59 -20.39
N LEU A 19 -22.04 4.05 -20.76
CA LEU A 19 -22.91 4.83 -19.88
C LEU A 19 -24.07 3.96 -19.39
N GLU A 20 -24.42 4.12 -18.12
CA GLU A 20 -25.54 3.46 -17.49
C GLU A 20 -26.45 4.49 -16.81
N LEU A 21 -27.77 4.34 -17.00
CA LEU A 21 -28.77 4.99 -16.16
C LEU A 21 -29.10 4.07 -14.99
N VAL A 22 -29.06 4.64 -13.79
CA VAL A 22 -29.45 3.99 -12.55
C VAL A 22 -30.82 4.53 -12.13
N LEU A 23 -31.77 3.61 -12.05
CA LEU A 23 -33.13 3.85 -11.56
C LEU A 23 -33.21 3.50 -10.07
N PRO A 24 -33.94 4.28 -9.27
CA PRO A 24 -34.17 3.93 -7.88
C PRO A 24 -34.96 2.61 -7.76
N PRO A 25 -34.89 1.93 -6.61
CA PRO A 25 -35.72 0.76 -6.37
C PRO A 25 -37.20 1.14 -6.27
N CYS A 26 -38.09 0.22 -6.61
CA CYS A 26 -39.52 0.34 -6.38
C CYS A 26 -40.08 -0.89 -5.67
N ARG A 27 -41.25 -0.76 -5.06
CA ARG A 27 -41.97 -1.95 -4.57
C ARG A 27 -42.41 -2.80 -5.75
N GLU A 28 -42.56 -4.09 -5.52
CA GLU A 28 -43.05 -5.00 -6.55
C GLU A 28 -44.44 -4.54 -7.02
N CYS A 29 -44.53 -4.17 -8.30
CA CYS A 29 -45.77 -3.72 -8.91
C CYS A 29 -45.93 -4.31 -10.32
N PRO A 30 -47.16 -4.67 -10.73
CA PRO A 30 -47.44 -5.20 -12.07
C PRO A 30 -47.54 -4.05 -13.08
N ALA A 31 -46.39 -3.41 -13.34
CA ALA A 31 -46.26 -2.30 -14.27
C ALA A 31 -45.00 -2.44 -15.13
N MET A 32 -45.03 -1.78 -16.29
CA MET A 32 -43.88 -1.64 -17.15
C MET A 32 -43.49 -0.17 -17.27
N LEU A 33 -42.19 0.07 -17.36
CA LEU A 33 -41.57 1.37 -17.52
C LEU A 33 -40.94 1.46 -18.90
N SER A 34 -41.36 2.41 -19.73
CA SER A 34 -40.73 2.68 -21.03
C SER A 34 -39.76 3.85 -20.90
N LEU A 35 -38.48 3.59 -21.14
CA LEU A 35 -37.37 4.53 -20.96
C LEU A 35 -36.71 4.84 -22.30
N ASP A 36 -36.60 6.12 -22.68
CA ASP A 36 -35.73 6.55 -23.77
C ASP A 36 -34.27 6.53 -23.29
N VAL A 37 -33.46 5.71 -23.96
CA VAL A 37 -32.04 5.51 -23.63
C VAL A 37 -31.12 6.08 -24.71
N GLY A 38 -31.56 7.15 -25.39
CA GLY A 38 -30.75 7.91 -26.35
C GLY A 38 -31.07 7.59 -27.80
N GLY A 39 -32.36 7.62 -28.16
CA GLY A 39 -32.83 7.35 -29.52
C GLY A 39 -33.41 5.95 -29.72
N ARG A 40 -33.49 5.15 -28.64
CA ARG A 40 -34.26 3.89 -28.58
C ARG A 40 -35.06 3.86 -27.29
N VAL A 41 -36.24 3.26 -27.34
CA VAL A 41 -37.07 3.04 -26.15
C VAL A 41 -36.87 1.63 -25.64
N GLN A 42 -36.54 1.50 -24.35
CA GLN A 42 -36.38 0.23 -23.66
C GLN A 42 -37.47 0.07 -22.59
N THR A 43 -38.21 -1.03 -22.68
CA THR A 43 -39.26 -1.35 -21.70
C THR A 43 -38.70 -2.25 -20.59
N LEU A 44 -38.95 -1.88 -19.33
CA LEU A 44 -38.47 -2.57 -18.14
C LEU A 44 -39.66 -3.05 -17.30
N ASN A 45 -39.55 -4.26 -16.76
CA ASN A 45 -40.55 -4.81 -15.84
C ASN A 45 -40.26 -4.32 -14.41
N MET A 46 -41.23 -3.62 -13.81
CA MET A 46 -41.07 -3.03 -12.47
C MET A 46 -41.13 -4.07 -11.35
N ARG A 47 -41.61 -5.31 -11.59
CA ARG A 47 -41.57 -6.39 -10.58
C ARG A 47 -40.15 -6.74 -10.14
N GLY A 48 -39.18 -6.62 -11.05
CA GLY A 48 -37.78 -6.94 -10.81
C GLY A 48 -36.93 -5.76 -10.32
N MET A 49 -37.54 -4.64 -9.91
CA MET A 49 -36.85 -3.41 -9.50
C MET A 49 -36.80 -3.23 -7.98
N GLN A 50 -36.80 -4.31 -7.21
CA GLN A 50 -36.64 -4.25 -5.75
C GLN A 50 -35.28 -3.66 -5.33
N GLU A 51 -34.27 -3.82 -6.18
CA GLU A 51 -32.97 -3.16 -6.10
C GLU A 51 -32.83 -2.10 -7.20
N ARG A 52 -31.82 -1.23 -7.08
CA ARG A 52 -31.48 -0.22 -8.10
C ARG A 52 -31.26 -0.90 -9.45
N ARG A 53 -32.07 -0.55 -10.44
CA ARG A 53 -31.98 -1.12 -11.80
C ARG A 53 -31.02 -0.30 -12.65
N ARG A 54 -30.10 -0.98 -13.34
CA ARG A 54 -29.13 -0.35 -14.25
C ARG A 54 -29.45 -0.67 -15.70
N VAL A 55 -29.33 0.33 -16.57
CA VAL A 55 -29.67 0.23 -17.98
C VAL A 55 -28.59 0.92 -18.80
N THR A 56 -27.97 0.20 -19.74
CA THR A 56 -26.98 0.79 -20.64
C THR A 56 -27.64 1.73 -21.64
N VAL A 57 -27.10 2.94 -21.75
CA VAL A 57 -27.62 3.99 -22.63
C VAL A 57 -26.64 4.35 -23.74
N GLU A 58 -27.20 4.83 -24.85
CA GLU A 58 -26.45 5.35 -25.97
C GLU A 58 -25.94 6.76 -25.68
N LEU A 59 -24.85 7.17 -26.34
CA LEU A 59 -24.25 8.48 -26.15
C LEU A 59 -25.11 9.56 -26.83
N SER A 60 -25.86 10.32 -26.03
CA SER A 60 -26.77 11.36 -26.53
C SER A 60 -26.57 12.71 -25.85
N THR A 61 -26.74 13.78 -26.64
CA THR A 61 -26.88 15.15 -26.11
C THR A 61 -28.32 15.45 -25.69
N ALA A 62 -29.30 14.70 -26.21
CA ALA A 62 -30.68 14.81 -25.77
C ALA A 62 -30.84 14.20 -24.36
N PRO A 63 -31.79 14.70 -23.55
CA PRO A 63 -32.08 14.12 -22.25
C PRO A 63 -32.60 12.68 -22.39
N TYR A 64 -32.28 11.86 -21.41
CA TYR A 64 -32.88 10.54 -21.24
C TYR A 64 -34.15 10.68 -20.40
N SER A 65 -35.25 10.09 -20.83
CA SER A 65 -36.53 10.31 -20.17
C SER A 65 -37.38 9.07 -20.04
N ILE A 66 -38.13 9.00 -18.95
CA ILE A 66 -39.24 8.06 -18.81
C ILE A 66 -40.37 8.55 -19.70
N VAL A 67 -40.66 7.79 -20.76
CA VAL A 67 -41.68 8.13 -21.76
C VAL A 67 -43.07 7.85 -21.20
N GLU A 68 -43.25 6.67 -20.61
CA GLU A 68 -44.55 6.24 -20.10
C GLU A 68 -44.42 5.15 -19.03
N PHE A 69 -45.49 5.02 -18.26
CA PHE A 69 -45.74 3.89 -17.37
C PHE A 69 -47.01 3.18 -17.87
N SER A 70 -46.95 1.86 -18.00
CA SER A 70 -48.14 1.05 -18.31
C SER A 70 -48.48 0.09 -17.18
N GLY A 71 -49.77 -0.20 -16.99
CA GLY A 71 -50.28 -1.01 -15.89
C GLY A 71 -50.57 -0.22 -14.61
N LYS A 72 -50.23 -0.78 -13.45
CA LYS A 72 -50.45 -0.15 -12.13
C LYS A 72 -49.10 0.11 -11.42
N PRO A 73 -48.39 1.19 -11.76
CA PRO A 73 -47.08 1.48 -11.18
C PRO A 73 -47.20 1.88 -9.71
N ASP A 74 -46.14 1.65 -8.94
CA ASP A 74 -46.04 2.11 -7.55
C ASP A 74 -46.11 3.65 -7.50
N PRO A 75 -47.15 4.24 -6.87
CA PRO A 75 -47.31 5.69 -6.80
C PRO A 75 -46.12 6.39 -6.12
N SER A 76 -45.49 5.72 -5.14
CA SER A 76 -44.33 6.29 -4.43
C SER A 76 -43.10 6.40 -5.33
N PHE A 77 -42.92 5.44 -6.24
CA PHE A 77 -41.88 5.51 -7.26
C PHE A 77 -42.16 6.63 -8.27
N VAL A 78 -43.39 6.71 -8.78
CA VAL A 78 -43.78 7.71 -9.80
C VAL A 78 -43.62 9.15 -9.29
N LEU A 79 -43.86 9.38 -7.99
CA LEU A 79 -43.70 10.69 -7.36
C LEU A 79 -42.25 11.06 -7.04
N SER A 80 -41.39 10.07 -6.81
CA SER A 80 -40.00 10.29 -6.37
C SER A 80 -38.97 10.24 -7.49
N VAL A 81 -39.27 9.56 -8.60
CA VAL A 81 -38.33 9.43 -9.71
C VAL A 81 -38.35 10.68 -10.59
N ASP A 82 -37.18 11.29 -10.80
CA ASP A 82 -37.06 12.31 -11.86
C ASP A 82 -37.36 11.65 -13.20
N ARG A 83 -38.32 12.19 -13.94
CA ARG A 83 -38.71 11.66 -15.26
C ARG A 83 -37.69 11.95 -16.34
N GLU A 84 -36.78 12.89 -16.11
CA GLU A 84 -35.73 13.27 -17.05
C GLU A 84 -34.36 13.25 -16.38
N CYS A 85 -33.37 12.79 -17.13
CA CYS A 85 -31.96 12.82 -16.78
C CYS A 85 -31.21 13.54 -17.90
N ARG A 86 -30.45 14.59 -17.55
CA ARG A 86 -29.75 15.39 -18.55
C ARG A 86 -28.76 14.54 -19.35
N GLY A 87 -28.80 14.70 -20.67
CA GLY A 87 -27.82 14.13 -21.60
C GLY A 87 -26.42 14.73 -21.42
N LEU A 88 -25.53 14.36 -22.33
CA LEU A 88 -24.17 14.88 -22.40
C LEU A 88 -24.16 16.29 -23.01
N PRO A 89 -23.20 17.16 -22.64
CA PRO A 89 -23.09 18.47 -23.26
C PRO A 89 -22.70 18.34 -24.74
N ALA A 90 -23.25 19.21 -25.58
CA ALA A 90 -22.89 19.27 -27.00
C ALA A 90 -21.47 19.85 -27.20
N VAL A 91 -21.12 20.85 -26.38
CA VAL A 91 -19.81 21.50 -26.33
C VAL A 91 -19.28 21.43 -24.91
N GLY A 92 -18.01 21.07 -24.75
CA GLY A 92 -17.39 20.86 -23.44
C GLY A 92 -17.56 19.43 -22.92
N ALA A 93 -17.11 19.20 -21.69
CA ALA A 93 -17.09 17.89 -21.05
C ALA A 93 -18.13 17.73 -19.95
N ALA A 94 -18.76 16.55 -19.91
CA ALA A 94 -19.39 16.04 -18.70
C ALA A 94 -18.31 15.44 -17.79
N ALA A 95 -18.31 15.83 -16.52
CA ALA A 95 -17.40 15.28 -15.52
C ALA A 95 -18.09 14.20 -14.66
N PHE A 96 -17.38 13.11 -14.41
CA PHE A 96 -17.80 12.01 -13.54
C PHE A 96 -16.73 11.79 -12.46
N THR A 97 -17.13 11.71 -11.20
CA THR A 97 -16.18 11.63 -10.09
C THR A 97 -15.73 10.19 -9.81
N ALA A 98 -14.42 10.01 -9.60
CA ALA A 98 -13.85 8.77 -9.10
C ALA A 98 -14.19 8.48 -7.63
N SER A 99 -14.56 9.50 -6.85
CA SER A 99 -14.73 9.44 -5.40
C SER A 99 -16.17 9.12 -4.95
N GLY A 100 -16.88 8.25 -5.70
CA GLY A 100 -18.20 7.75 -5.31
C GLY A 100 -18.14 6.79 -4.12
N ARG A 101 -18.18 7.31 -2.88
CA ARG A 101 -18.02 6.56 -1.63
C ARG A 101 -19.16 5.57 -1.25
N SER A 102 -20.15 5.33 -2.11
CA SER A 102 -21.34 4.54 -1.73
C SER A 102 -21.73 3.39 -2.64
N GLU A 103 -21.16 3.23 -3.84
CA GLU A 103 -21.61 2.17 -4.74
C GLU A 103 -20.49 1.50 -5.56
N PRO A 104 -20.54 0.17 -5.72
CA PRO A 104 -19.42 -0.61 -6.23
C PRO A 104 -19.18 -0.52 -7.74
N ARG A 105 -19.99 0.21 -8.52
CA ARG A 105 -19.85 0.20 -9.99
C ARG A 105 -20.23 1.53 -10.64
N GLY A 106 -19.27 2.09 -11.39
CA GLY A 106 -19.43 3.26 -12.24
C GLY A 106 -19.24 4.59 -11.51
N PHE A 107 -18.69 5.57 -12.22
CA PHE A 107 -18.45 6.93 -11.78
C PHE A 107 -19.73 7.76 -11.93
N PRO A 108 -20.29 8.33 -10.84
CA PRO A 108 -21.46 9.19 -10.94
C PRO A 108 -21.10 10.55 -11.55
N ARG A 109 -22.06 11.16 -12.25
CA ARG A 109 -21.91 12.52 -12.79
C ARG A 109 -21.78 13.51 -11.63
N THR A 110 -20.75 14.34 -11.65
CA THR A 110 -20.54 15.37 -10.63
C THR A 110 -21.18 16.70 -11.03
N GLN A 111 -21.49 17.53 -10.02
CA GLN A 111 -21.97 18.91 -10.19
C GLN A 111 -20.91 19.94 -9.80
N GLU A 112 -19.76 19.50 -9.30
CA GLU A 112 -18.63 20.34 -8.91
C GLU A 112 -17.32 19.61 -9.19
N LEU A 113 -16.26 20.39 -9.35
CA LEU A 113 -14.90 19.91 -9.49
C LEU A 113 -14.13 20.22 -8.22
N ARG A 114 -13.31 19.28 -7.73
CA ARG A 114 -12.54 19.45 -6.49
C ARG A 114 -11.05 19.24 -6.77
N ALA A 115 -10.21 20.06 -6.15
CA ALA A 115 -8.77 19.84 -6.18
C ALA A 115 -8.40 18.52 -5.47
N SER A 116 -7.23 17.96 -5.80
CA SER A 116 -6.74 16.66 -5.32
C SER A 116 -7.58 15.43 -5.70
N GLU A 117 -8.62 15.58 -6.53
CA GLU A 117 -9.47 14.48 -6.98
C GLU A 117 -9.22 14.13 -8.45
N ALA A 118 -9.71 12.95 -8.86
CA ALA A 118 -9.67 12.50 -10.23
C ALA A 118 -11.08 12.45 -10.82
N PHE A 119 -11.22 12.97 -12.05
CA PHE A 119 -12.47 13.05 -12.77
C PHE A 119 -12.34 12.39 -14.14
N ALA A 120 -13.33 11.60 -14.52
CA ALA A 120 -13.48 11.16 -15.89
C ALA A 120 -14.25 12.23 -16.67
N LEU A 121 -13.59 12.80 -17.68
CA LEU A 121 -14.12 13.84 -18.56
C LEU A 121 -14.56 13.21 -19.88
N LEU A 122 -15.85 13.34 -20.21
CA LEU A 122 -16.45 12.82 -21.44
C LEU A 122 -16.97 13.97 -22.30
N TRP A 123 -16.45 14.11 -23.51
CA TRP A 123 -16.78 15.23 -24.41
C TRP A 123 -16.86 14.80 -25.87
N ARG A 124 -17.55 15.61 -26.69
CA ARG A 124 -17.59 15.46 -28.14
C ARG A 124 -16.76 16.55 -28.82
N GLU A 125 -17.01 17.80 -28.46
CA GLU A 125 -16.28 18.97 -28.96
C GLU A 125 -15.64 19.76 -27.81
N PRO A 126 -14.44 20.33 -28.01
CA PRO A 126 -13.58 20.24 -29.19
C PRO A 126 -12.91 18.85 -29.34
N ALA A 127 -12.56 18.47 -30.57
CA ALA A 127 -11.94 17.17 -30.84
C ALA A 127 -10.58 16.99 -30.15
N LYS A 128 -9.83 18.09 -29.98
CA LYS A 128 -8.56 18.14 -29.24
C LYS A 128 -8.59 19.34 -28.31
N PRO A 129 -9.04 19.19 -27.05
CA PRO A 129 -8.93 20.24 -26.06
C PRO A 129 -7.46 20.43 -25.66
N ASP A 130 -7.07 21.68 -25.46
CA ASP A 130 -5.76 22.08 -24.95
C ASP A 130 -5.78 21.97 -23.42
N PHE A 131 -5.55 20.76 -22.90
CA PHE A 131 -5.48 20.53 -21.46
C PHE A 131 -4.31 21.31 -20.84
N PRO A 132 -4.52 22.00 -19.71
CA PRO A 132 -3.43 22.61 -18.94
C PRO A 132 -2.37 21.58 -18.53
N ASP A 133 -1.10 21.97 -18.61
CA ASP A 133 0.05 21.08 -18.34
C ASP A 133 0.09 20.57 -16.88
N GLU A 134 -0.57 21.27 -15.95
CA GLU A 134 -0.67 20.87 -14.55
C GLU A 134 -1.61 19.67 -14.31
N LEU A 135 -2.45 19.32 -15.29
CA LEU A 135 -3.35 18.18 -15.19
C LEU A 135 -2.66 16.91 -15.70
N VAL A 136 -2.77 15.83 -14.92
CA VAL A 136 -2.33 14.51 -15.39
C VAL A 136 -3.50 13.85 -16.12
N ILE A 137 -3.33 13.62 -17.43
CA ILE A 137 -4.40 13.15 -18.31
C ILE A 137 -4.11 11.74 -18.84
N ASP A 138 -4.96 10.79 -18.47
CA ASP A 138 -4.98 9.43 -19.03
C ASP A 138 -6.12 9.29 -20.04
N ARG A 139 -5.79 9.24 -21.33
CA ARG A 139 -6.78 9.14 -22.41
C ARG A 139 -7.25 7.69 -22.63
N PHE A 140 -8.54 7.55 -22.91
CA PHE A 140 -9.16 6.28 -23.30
C PHE A 140 -9.48 6.29 -24.80
N PRO A 141 -9.65 5.11 -25.44
CA PRO A 141 -10.12 5.04 -26.81
C PRO A 141 -11.47 5.76 -26.98
N GLY A 142 -11.55 6.67 -27.95
CA GLY A 142 -12.81 7.34 -28.29
C GLY A 142 -13.79 6.40 -28.98
N ARG A 143 -15.09 6.69 -28.89
CA ARG A 143 -16.15 5.92 -29.58
C ARG A 143 -17.24 6.84 -30.12
N GLN A 144 -17.70 6.59 -31.35
CA GLN A 144 -18.77 7.36 -32.01
C GLN A 144 -18.56 8.89 -32.00
N GLY A 145 -17.30 9.34 -32.13
CA GLY A 145 -16.94 10.77 -32.10
C GLY A 145 -16.87 11.37 -30.68
N TRP A 146 -17.08 10.57 -29.63
CA TRP A 146 -16.88 10.97 -28.24
C TRP A 146 -15.50 10.56 -27.74
N ASN A 147 -14.93 11.43 -26.91
CA ASN A 147 -13.61 11.28 -26.30
C ASN A 147 -13.77 11.15 -24.78
N LEU A 148 -12.90 10.35 -24.18
CA LEU A 148 -12.89 10.12 -22.74
C LEU A 148 -11.46 10.21 -22.22
N ALA A 149 -11.27 10.90 -21.10
CA ALA A 149 -10.02 10.93 -20.36
C ALA A 149 -10.26 10.95 -18.87
N LEU A 150 -9.37 10.31 -18.10
CA LEU A 150 -9.29 10.50 -16.66
C LEU A 150 -8.29 11.62 -16.40
N ALA A 151 -8.73 12.68 -15.74
CA ALA A 151 -7.93 13.83 -15.38
C ALA A 151 -7.73 13.84 -13.87
N THR A 152 -6.48 13.82 -13.41
CA THR A 152 -6.13 13.95 -11.99
C THR A 152 -5.69 15.38 -11.73
N PHE A 153 -6.35 16.02 -10.75
CA PHE A 153 -6.11 17.42 -10.44
C PHE A 153 -5.05 17.52 -9.33
N PRO A 154 -4.14 18.51 -9.41
CA PRO A 154 -3.20 18.78 -8.33
C PRO A 154 -3.92 19.29 -7.07
N ASP A 155 -3.18 19.33 -5.97
CA ASP A 155 -3.64 19.83 -4.68
C ASP A 155 -3.99 21.33 -4.71
N GLU A 156 -3.21 22.10 -5.48
CA GLU A 156 -3.44 23.52 -5.74
C GLU A 156 -3.57 23.73 -7.25
N LEU A 157 -4.73 24.23 -7.69
CA LEU A 157 -4.98 24.57 -9.09
C LEU A 157 -4.57 26.02 -9.36
N SER A 158 -3.88 26.27 -10.48
CA SER A 158 -3.62 27.65 -10.88
C SER A 158 -4.92 28.34 -11.30
N PRO A 159 -5.05 29.68 -11.15
CA PRO A 159 -6.25 30.40 -11.58
C PRO A 159 -6.59 30.16 -13.06
N ARG A 160 -5.56 30.07 -13.92
CA ARG A 160 -5.73 29.81 -15.35
C ARG A 160 -6.31 28.42 -15.62
N CYS A 161 -5.85 27.40 -14.91
CA CYS A 161 -6.38 26.05 -15.04
C CYS A 161 -7.80 25.96 -14.48
N ALA A 162 -8.05 26.64 -13.36
CA ALA A 162 -9.37 26.73 -12.77
C ALA A 162 -10.39 27.36 -13.75
N ASP A 163 -10.05 28.48 -14.37
CA ASP A 163 -10.88 29.15 -15.39
C ASP A 163 -11.09 28.26 -16.62
N TRP A 164 -10.05 27.54 -17.04
CA TRP A 164 -10.13 26.60 -18.15
C TRP A 164 -11.07 25.43 -17.85
N LEU A 165 -10.94 24.81 -16.67
CA LEU A 165 -11.81 23.71 -16.22
C LEU A 165 -13.26 24.17 -16.11
N HIS A 166 -13.49 25.37 -15.57
CA HIS A 166 -14.81 25.97 -15.52
C HIS A 166 -15.38 26.19 -16.92
N SER A 167 -14.58 26.73 -17.84
CA SER A 167 -15.00 26.96 -19.24
C SER A 167 -15.28 25.66 -19.98
N PHE A 168 -14.49 24.61 -19.73
CA PHE A 168 -14.59 23.33 -20.42
C PHE A 168 -15.74 22.46 -19.89
N THR A 169 -16.08 22.55 -18.60
CA THR A 169 -17.10 21.68 -17.97
C THR A 169 -18.38 22.42 -17.56
N GLY A 170 -18.34 23.74 -17.43
CA GLY A 170 -19.41 24.56 -16.86
C GLY A 170 -19.59 24.38 -15.35
N LEU A 171 -18.67 23.68 -14.66
CA LEU A 171 -18.81 23.34 -13.24
C LEU A 171 -18.02 24.29 -12.34
N PRO A 172 -18.51 24.61 -11.14
CA PRO A 172 -17.74 25.35 -10.15
C PRO A 172 -16.58 24.50 -9.61
N ILE A 173 -15.51 25.18 -9.19
CA ILE A 173 -14.38 24.54 -8.52
C ILE A 173 -14.54 24.75 -7.02
N ALA A 174 -14.77 23.65 -6.32
CA ALA A 174 -14.90 23.59 -4.89
C ALA A 174 -13.53 23.35 -4.23
N PRO A 175 -13.35 23.81 -2.98
CA PRO A 175 -12.13 23.56 -2.23
C PRO A 175 -11.91 22.05 -1.99
N PRO A 176 -10.64 21.63 -1.82
CA PRO A 176 -10.29 20.25 -1.51
C PRO A 176 -10.95 19.80 -0.20
N VAL A 177 -11.29 18.52 -0.10
CA VAL A 177 -11.94 17.96 1.09
C VAL A 177 -10.87 17.60 2.13
N PRO A 178 -10.94 18.17 3.34
CA PRO A 178 -10.02 17.79 4.40
C PRO A 178 -10.24 16.33 4.80
N ALA A 179 -9.15 15.60 5.04
CA ALA A 179 -9.22 14.19 5.37
C ALA A 179 -8.18 13.80 6.43
N ILE A 180 -8.60 12.97 7.38
CA ILE A 180 -7.73 12.29 8.34
C ILE A 180 -7.64 10.83 7.89
N THR A 181 -6.44 10.30 7.72
CA THR A 181 -6.26 8.91 7.26
C THR A 181 -5.24 8.19 8.12
N ALA A 182 -5.56 6.96 8.54
CA ALA A 182 -4.60 6.08 9.18
C ALA A 182 -3.60 5.53 8.15
N VAL A 183 -2.32 5.83 8.36
CA VAL A 183 -1.19 5.39 7.52
C VAL A 183 -0.59 4.09 8.04
N TRP A 184 -0.52 3.95 9.38
CA TRP A 184 -0.05 2.75 10.05
C TRP A 184 -0.91 2.50 11.30
N PRO A 185 -1.36 1.26 11.56
CA PRO A 185 -0.99 0.02 10.89
C PRO A 185 -1.64 -0.10 9.50
N PHE A 186 -1.03 -0.84 8.58
CA PHE A 186 -1.56 -0.99 7.22
C PHE A 186 -2.88 -1.76 7.15
N PHE A 187 -3.18 -2.56 8.20
CA PHE A 187 -4.43 -3.31 8.26
C PHE A 187 -5.51 -2.49 8.96
N THR A 188 -6.20 -1.68 8.17
CA THR A 188 -7.35 -0.87 8.56
C THR A 188 -8.54 -1.16 7.67
N ARG A 189 -9.74 -0.93 8.20
CA ARG A 189 -11.00 -1.09 7.48
C ARG A 189 -11.93 0.05 7.85
N ASN A 190 -12.52 0.72 6.86
CA ASN A 190 -13.56 1.70 7.12
C ASN A 190 -14.84 0.95 7.56
N ALA A 191 -15.31 1.20 8.78
CA ALA A 191 -16.59 0.70 9.29
C ALA A 191 -17.73 1.70 9.07
N SER A 192 -17.42 2.99 9.03
CA SER A 192 -18.37 4.04 8.63
C SER A 192 -17.63 5.21 7.95
N VAL A 193 -18.33 6.32 7.69
CA VAL A 193 -17.77 7.51 7.04
C VAL A 193 -16.60 8.11 7.84
N ASN A 194 -16.70 8.09 9.17
CA ASN A 194 -15.73 8.67 10.10
C ASN A 194 -15.18 7.64 11.08
N VAL A 195 -15.37 6.34 10.83
CA VAL A 195 -14.90 5.27 11.73
C VAL A 195 -14.02 4.30 10.97
N VAL A 196 -12.76 4.23 11.39
CA VAL A 196 -11.78 3.24 10.95
C VAL A 196 -11.59 2.18 12.04
N GLU A 197 -11.79 0.93 11.67
CA GLU A 197 -11.33 -0.20 12.46
C GLU A 197 -9.86 -0.51 12.14
N SER A 198 -9.07 -0.77 13.17
CA SER A 198 -7.64 -1.03 13.09
C SER A 198 -7.25 -2.23 13.94
N VAL A 199 -6.12 -2.85 13.61
CA VAL A 199 -5.49 -3.82 14.52
C VAL A 199 -4.92 -3.11 15.74
N ARG A 200 -4.92 -3.81 16.89
CA ARG A 200 -4.24 -3.31 18.08
C ARG A 200 -2.76 -3.10 17.81
N THR A 201 -2.32 -1.86 18.01
CA THR A 201 -0.94 -1.42 17.84
C THR A 201 -0.59 -0.47 18.99
N SER A 202 0.68 -0.39 19.37
CA SER A 202 1.18 0.61 20.34
C SER A 202 1.33 2.00 19.73
N VAL A 203 1.44 2.08 18.40
CA VAL A 203 1.62 3.33 17.65
C VAL A 203 0.68 3.38 16.47
N LEU A 204 -0.04 4.48 16.34
CA LEU A 204 -0.89 4.83 15.21
C LEU A 204 -0.26 6.01 14.48
N LEU A 205 0.01 5.87 13.18
CA LEU A 205 0.44 6.98 12.32
C LEU A 205 -0.76 7.50 11.53
N LEU A 206 -0.96 8.80 11.57
CA LEU A 206 -2.07 9.49 10.93
C LEU A 206 -1.52 10.53 9.94
N ALA A 207 -2.20 10.69 8.83
CA ALA A 207 -1.98 11.79 7.89
C ALA A 207 -3.22 12.69 7.88
N ALA A 208 -3.02 13.98 8.11
CA ALA A 208 -4.03 15.01 7.91
C ALA A 208 -3.75 15.69 6.56
N LYS A 209 -4.72 15.65 5.65
CA LYS A 209 -4.61 16.19 4.29
C LYS A 209 -5.60 17.33 4.10
N MET A 210 -5.15 18.36 3.40
CA MET A 210 -5.97 19.51 2.95
C MET A 210 -6.80 20.13 4.07
N MET A 211 -6.23 20.19 5.28
CA MET A 211 -6.90 20.75 6.44
C MET A 211 -7.13 22.26 6.26
N PRO A 212 -8.23 22.82 6.78
CA PRO A 212 -8.42 24.26 6.77
C PRO A 212 -7.35 24.90 7.67
N LEU A 213 -6.42 25.63 7.07
CA LEU A 213 -5.41 26.39 7.78
C LEU A 213 -5.86 27.85 7.88
N GLU A 214 -5.64 28.47 9.04
CA GLU A 214 -5.62 29.93 9.12
C GLU A 214 -4.39 30.45 8.35
N GLN A 215 -4.35 31.74 7.99
CA GLN A 215 -3.39 32.39 7.07
C GLN A 215 -1.88 32.31 7.48
N SER A 216 -1.51 31.43 8.40
CA SER A 216 -0.16 31.17 8.89
C SER A 216 0.54 30.07 8.07
N ASP A 217 1.87 30.16 7.94
CA ASP A 217 2.74 29.15 7.32
C ASP A 217 2.83 27.81 8.08
N GLN A 218 2.00 27.61 9.10
CA GLN A 218 2.02 26.45 9.98
C GLN A 218 1.08 25.34 9.50
N GLY A 219 1.36 24.09 9.92
CA GLY A 219 0.50 22.95 9.65
C GLY A 219 -0.77 22.92 10.51
N PRO A 220 -1.66 21.93 10.30
CA PRO A 220 -2.92 21.85 11.02
C PRO A 220 -2.72 21.51 12.49
N THR A 221 -3.59 22.03 13.35
CA THR A 221 -3.58 21.67 14.78
C THR A 221 -4.54 20.51 14.99
N MET A 222 -4.01 19.33 15.28
CA MET A 222 -4.82 18.13 15.50
C MET A 222 -5.06 17.90 16.98
N GLN A 223 -6.30 17.57 17.33
CA GLN A 223 -6.70 17.14 18.67
C GLN A 223 -6.96 15.64 18.69
N VAL A 224 -6.50 15.01 19.76
CA VAL A 224 -6.74 13.59 20.03
C VAL A 224 -7.44 13.47 21.36
N GLN A 225 -8.52 12.70 21.39
CA GLN A 225 -9.25 12.35 22.61
C GLN A 225 -9.28 10.83 22.76
N SER A 226 -8.75 10.35 23.90
CA SER A 226 -8.76 8.94 24.29
C SER A 226 -9.25 8.84 25.73
N GLY A 227 -10.46 8.32 25.91
CA GLY A 227 -11.14 8.33 27.21
C GLY A 227 -11.26 9.75 27.77
N SER A 228 -10.65 9.99 28.95
CA SER A 228 -10.62 11.29 29.63
C SER A 228 -9.45 12.19 29.21
N SER A 229 -8.47 11.67 28.46
CA SER A 229 -7.27 12.43 28.09
C SER A 229 -7.47 13.12 26.74
N LYS A 230 -7.11 14.41 26.69
CA LYS A 230 -7.16 15.23 25.48
C LYS A 230 -5.78 15.83 25.21
N TYR A 231 -5.26 15.60 24.02
CA TYR A 231 -3.99 16.12 23.56
C TYR A 231 -4.20 16.98 22.31
N SER A 232 -3.35 17.97 22.10
CA SER A 232 -3.34 18.81 20.91
C SER A 232 -1.91 18.96 20.41
N VAL A 233 -1.70 18.82 19.11
CA VAL A 233 -0.37 18.89 18.48
C VAL A 233 -0.47 19.66 17.17
N LEU A 234 0.47 20.59 16.96
CA LEU A 234 0.62 21.33 15.71
C LEU A 234 1.44 20.52 14.68
N GLY A 235 0.91 20.38 13.47
CA GLY A 235 1.59 19.76 12.35
C GLY A 235 2.75 20.62 11.85
N LYS A 236 3.85 19.95 11.47
CA LYS A 236 5.03 20.64 10.89
C LYS A 236 4.80 21.04 9.43
N GLU A 237 4.11 20.18 8.68
CA GLU A 237 3.82 20.37 7.25
C GLU A 237 2.36 20.82 7.08
N ARG A 238 2.05 21.50 5.97
CA ARG A 238 0.68 21.96 5.67
C ARG A 238 -0.22 20.81 5.22
N SER A 239 0.22 20.04 4.24
CA SER A 239 -0.50 18.88 3.70
C SER A 239 0.46 18.02 2.86
N PRO A 240 0.55 16.70 3.06
CA PRO A 240 0.01 15.94 4.19
C PRO A 240 0.81 16.21 5.47
N ALA A 241 0.14 16.54 6.57
CA ALA A 241 0.77 16.61 7.88
C ALA A 241 0.73 15.24 8.58
N PHE A 242 1.90 14.72 8.96
CA PHE A 242 1.99 13.42 9.63
C PHE A 242 2.05 13.55 11.15
N PHE A 243 1.30 12.68 11.83
CA PHE A 243 1.22 12.61 13.29
C PHE A 243 1.44 11.18 13.77
N ALA A 244 2.14 11.04 14.89
CA ALA A 244 2.35 9.76 15.56
C ALA A 244 1.69 9.78 16.93
N LEU A 245 0.75 8.86 17.15
CA LEU A 245 0.05 8.70 18.39
C LEU A 245 0.48 7.40 19.07
N LYS A 246 0.90 7.50 20.34
CA LYS A 246 0.99 6.33 21.22
C LYS A 246 -0.40 6.02 21.74
N THR A 247 -0.86 4.80 21.50
CA THR A 247 -2.26 4.41 21.79
C THR A 247 -2.45 4.03 23.26
N ASP A 248 -1.38 3.73 23.99
CA ASP A 248 -1.36 3.36 25.41
C ASP A 248 -2.43 2.31 25.81
N GLY A 249 -2.78 1.43 24.87
CA GLY A 249 -3.78 0.38 25.08
C GLY A 249 -5.24 0.83 25.00
N ALA A 250 -5.51 2.06 24.55
CA ALA A 250 -6.86 2.56 24.31
C ALA A 250 -7.63 1.67 23.33
N GLN A 251 -8.93 1.49 23.56
CA GLN A 251 -9.80 0.73 22.66
C GLN A 251 -10.27 1.58 21.47
N THR A 252 -10.53 2.85 21.72
CA THR A 252 -10.98 3.82 20.71
C THR A 252 -10.26 5.14 20.93
N VAL A 253 -9.95 5.81 19.81
CA VAL A 253 -9.35 7.14 19.79
C VAL A 253 -10.15 7.99 18.83
N LYS A 254 -10.52 9.19 19.27
CA LYS A 254 -11.06 10.23 18.41
C LYS A 254 -9.93 11.18 18.02
N VAL A 255 -9.82 11.46 16.73
CA VAL A 255 -8.89 12.44 16.16
C VAL A 255 -9.72 13.49 15.44
N SER A 256 -9.48 14.77 15.69
CA SER A 256 -10.18 15.85 15.01
C SER A 256 -9.26 17.03 14.74
N ASP A 257 -9.64 17.88 13.80
CA ASP A 257 -9.03 19.21 13.70
C ASP A 257 -9.43 20.06 14.93
N ALA A 258 -8.50 20.87 15.41
CA ALA A 258 -8.71 21.72 16.59
C ALA A 258 -9.66 22.88 16.30
N ASN A 259 -9.59 23.41 15.07
CA ASN A 259 -10.29 24.62 14.66
C ASN A 259 -11.67 24.29 14.05
N ASN A 260 -11.79 23.11 13.44
CA ASN A 260 -13.02 22.61 12.87
C ASN A 260 -13.33 21.19 13.39
N PRO A 261 -14.05 21.07 14.51
CA PRO A 261 -14.38 19.78 15.10
C PRO A 261 -15.35 18.94 14.23
N GLY A 262 -15.89 19.50 13.14
CA GLY A 262 -16.64 18.73 12.15
C GLY A 262 -15.76 17.81 11.29
N ILE A 263 -14.44 18.03 11.30
CA ILE A 263 -13.46 17.15 10.65
C ILE A 263 -12.91 16.21 11.72
N GLU A 264 -13.50 15.03 11.83
CA GLU A 264 -13.14 14.04 12.85
C GLU A 264 -13.11 12.62 12.28
N GLU A 265 -12.24 11.81 12.85
CA GLU A 265 -12.08 10.39 12.54
C GLU A 265 -11.93 9.61 13.85
N PHE A 266 -12.68 8.52 13.96
CA PHE A 266 -12.64 7.61 15.10
C PHE A 266 -11.89 6.36 14.69
N VAL A 267 -10.80 6.07 15.40
CA VAL A 267 -10.03 4.84 15.21
C VAL A 267 -10.38 3.86 16.32
N SER A 268 -10.97 2.73 15.96
CA SER A 268 -11.38 1.67 16.86
C SER A 268 -10.48 0.45 16.68
N PHE A 269 -9.88 -0.05 17.76
CA PHE A 269 -8.93 -1.16 17.73
C PHE A 269 -9.62 -2.53 17.90
N THR A 270 -10.59 -2.81 17.03
CA THR A 270 -11.42 -4.02 17.05
C THR A 270 -10.92 -5.15 16.15
N LEU A 271 -10.05 -4.86 15.17
CA LEU A 271 -9.58 -5.88 14.23
C LEU A 271 -8.61 -6.83 14.94
N ASN A 272 -9.03 -8.08 15.03
CA ASN A 272 -8.18 -9.20 15.40
C ASN A 272 -7.96 -10.03 14.14
N PRO A 273 -6.88 -9.78 13.37
CA PRO A 273 -6.56 -10.64 12.25
C PRO A 273 -6.37 -12.04 12.83
N VAL A 274 -7.13 -13.00 12.31
CA VAL A 274 -6.93 -14.42 12.64
C VAL A 274 -5.47 -14.70 12.32
N ARG A 275 -4.63 -14.82 13.35
CA ARG A 275 -3.26 -15.28 13.18
C ARG A 275 -3.40 -16.68 12.59
N SER A 276 -3.15 -16.83 11.29
CA SER A 276 -2.90 -18.17 10.75
C SER A 276 -1.63 -18.63 11.45
N GLN A 277 -1.80 -19.44 12.51
CA GLN A 277 -0.78 -19.67 13.54
C GLN A 277 0.42 -20.49 13.03
N TRP A 278 0.43 -20.92 11.77
CA TRP A 278 1.41 -21.88 11.28
C TRP A 278 1.80 -21.53 9.85
N LEU A 279 2.48 -20.41 9.66
CA LEU A 279 3.31 -20.28 8.47
C LEU A 279 4.42 -21.33 8.61
N PRO A 280 4.62 -22.19 7.61
CA PRO A 280 5.70 -23.17 7.66
C PRO A 280 7.02 -22.40 7.84
N SER A 281 7.81 -22.80 8.83
CA SER A 281 9.06 -22.13 9.15
C SER A 281 10.09 -23.14 9.62
N VAL A 282 11.37 -22.80 9.46
CA VAL A 282 12.46 -23.57 10.07
C VAL A 282 12.57 -23.17 11.53
N GLU A 283 12.79 -24.14 12.40
CA GLU A 283 12.77 -23.99 13.85
C GLU A 283 14.05 -24.56 14.47
N LEU A 284 14.51 -23.94 15.56
CA LEU A 284 15.56 -24.48 16.43
C LEU A 284 14.94 -24.93 17.75
N ALA A 285 15.35 -26.11 18.20
CA ALA A 285 14.99 -26.66 19.49
C ALA A 285 16.14 -26.51 20.49
N PHE A 286 15.79 -26.11 21.72
CA PHE A 286 16.72 -25.95 22.84
C PHE A 286 16.17 -26.64 24.08
N THR A 287 17.05 -27.27 24.84
CA THR A 287 16.76 -27.80 26.17
C THR A 287 17.45 -26.93 27.20
N THR A 288 16.66 -26.27 28.03
CA THR A 288 17.19 -25.44 29.12
C THR A 288 17.85 -26.30 30.20
N PRO A 289 18.70 -25.73 31.07
CA PRO A 289 19.28 -26.45 32.21
C PRO A 289 18.24 -27.06 33.16
N MET A 290 17.01 -26.54 33.17
CA MET A 290 15.89 -27.06 33.96
C MET A 290 15.11 -28.18 33.25
N GLY A 291 15.57 -28.64 32.08
CA GLY A 291 14.93 -29.71 31.29
C GLY A 291 13.72 -29.26 30.47
N VAL A 292 13.44 -27.96 30.38
CA VAL A 292 12.34 -27.43 29.56
C VAL A 292 12.77 -27.34 28.10
N HIS A 293 11.99 -27.94 27.21
CA HIS A 293 12.18 -27.87 25.76
C HIS A 293 11.50 -26.63 25.16
N HIS A 294 12.24 -25.87 24.37
CA HIS A 294 11.77 -24.72 23.62
C HIS A 294 12.01 -24.92 22.14
N VAL A 295 10.95 -24.78 21.34
CA VAL A 295 11.03 -24.78 19.87
C VAL A 295 10.73 -23.37 19.40
N VAL A 296 11.68 -22.76 18.69
CA VAL A 296 11.57 -21.36 18.26
C VAL A 296 11.85 -21.23 16.77
N PRO A 297 10.92 -20.67 16.00
CA PRO A 297 11.13 -20.38 14.58
C PRO A 297 12.28 -19.40 14.33
N LEU A 298 13.06 -19.64 13.27
CA LEU A 298 14.21 -18.81 12.90
C LEU A 298 13.83 -17.34 12.63
N HIS A 299 12.62 -17.06 12.15
CA HIS A 299 12.17 -15.70 11.86
C HIS A 299 11.87 -14.86 13.12
N GLN A 300 11.87 -15.47 14.31
CA GLN A 300 11.61 -14.77 15.56
C GLN A 300 12.92 -14.27 16.18
N ARG A 301 12.92 -13.02 16.66
CA ARG A 301 14.06 -12.44 17.41
C ARG A 301 14.47 -13.30 18.61
N ARG A 302 13.48 -13.92 19.27
CA ARG A 302 13.68 -14.87 20.38
C ARG A 302 14.66 -16.00 20.02
N CYS A 303 14.67 -16.47 18.77
CA CYS A 303 15.59 -17.51 18.31
C CYS A 303 17.05 -17.04 18.41
N THR A 304 17.33 -15.79 17.99
CA THR A 304 18.67 -15.21 18.09
C THR A 304 19.10 -15.02 19.53
N ASP A 305 18.20 -14.53 20.39
CA ASP A 305 18.48 -14.32 21.81
C ASP A 305 18.81 -15.66 22.51
N MET A 306 18.05 -16.72 22.20
CA MET A 306 18.29 -18.06 22.77
C MET A 306 19.58 -18.70 22.28
N VAL A 307 19.97 -18.50 21.01
CA VAL A 307 21.29 -18.99 20.54
C VAL A 307 22.42 -18.22 21.21
N ALA A 308 22.29 -16.91 21.39
CA ALA A 308 23.30 -16.10 22.08
C ALA A 308 23.46 -16.56 23.54
N GLU A 309 22.36 -16.81 24.25
CA GLU A 309 22.37 -17.35 25.61
C GLU A 309 22.95 -18.78 25.66
N ALA A 310 22.60 -19.65 24.71
CA ALA A 310 23.17 -20.99 24.65
C ALA A 310 24.71 -20.92 24.46
N ARG A 311 25.19 -20.04 23.57
CA ARG A 311 26.61 -19.80 23.32
C ARG A 311 27.38 -19.34 24.56
N THR A 312 26.83 -18.42 25.35
CA THR A 312 27.51 -17.95 26.58
C THR A 312 27.72 -19.08 27.60
N HIS A 313 26.88 -20.11 27.55
CA HIS A 313 26.97 -21.30 28.40
C HIS A 313 27.71 -22.47 27.73
N GLY A 314 28.32 -22.26 26.55
CA GLY A 314 29.02 -23.30 25.78
C GLY A 314 28.09 -24.40 25.26
N ARG A 315 26.80 -24.09 25.05
CA ARG A 315 25.78 -25.03 24.56
C ARG A 315 25.30 -24.61 23.17
N GLY A 316 24.93 -25.59 22.37
CA GLY A 316 24.25 -25.39 21.09
C GLY A 316 22.75 -25.72 21.19
N PRO A 317 21.98 -25.47 20.13
CA PRO A 317 20.65 -26.06 19.99
C PRO A 317 20.75 -27.59 19.94
N ASP A 318 19.68 -28.28 20.35
CA ASP A 318 19.60 -29.75 20.29
C ASP A 318 19.44 -30.22 18.85
N TYR A 319 18.54 -29.56 18.12
CA TYR A 319 18.33 -29.84 16.70
C TYR A 319 17.73 -28.65 15.96
N LEU A 320 17.87 -28.70 14.64
CA LEU A 320 17.15 -27.87 13.68
C LEU A 320 16.09 -28.72 13.00
N SER A 321 14.90 -28.17 12.81
CA SER A 321 13.79 -28.85 12.14
C SER A 321 13.20 -27.95 11.07
N MET A 322 12.85 -28.53 9.91
CA MET A 322 12.37 -27.79 8.76
C MET A 322 11.19 -28.51 8.07
N PRO A 323 10.35 -27.81 7.30
CA PRO A 323 9.31 -28.45 6.50
C PRO A 323 9.89 -29.44 5.47
N PRO A 324 9.14 -30.47 5.06
CA PRO A 324 9.58 -31.38 3.99
C PRO A 324 9.83 -30.61 2.68
N GLY A 325 10.99 -30.86 2.06
CA GLY A 325 11.39 -30.18 0.82
C GLY A 325 12.02 -28.80 1.04
N ALA A 326 12.16 -28.33 2.28
CA ALA A 326 12.86 -27.09 2.56
C ALA A 326 14.36 -27.21 2.21
N THR A 327 14.86 -26.18 1.54
CA THR A 327 16.29 -26.04 1.19
C THR A 327 16.81 -24.70 1.68
N GLY A 328 18.07 -24.67 2.05
CA GLY A 328 18.71 -23.49 2.61
C GLY A 328 20.22 -23.55 2.51
N VAL A 329 20.88 -22.58 3.12
CA VAL A 329 22.34 -22.47 3.12
C VAL A 329 22.82 -22.15 4.53
N LEU A 330 23.84 -22.88 4.96
CA LEU A 330 24.64 -22.60 6.15
C LEU A 330 25.95 -21.96 5.71
N ARG A 331 26.25 -20.77 6.21
CA ARG A 331 27.54 -20.12 6.06
C ARG A 331 28.19 -20.01 7.45
N ILE A 332 29.41 -20.51 7.58
CA ILE A 332 30.19 -20.43 8.81
C ILE A 332 31.48 -19.71 8.48
N ASP A 333 31.74 -18.59 9.14
CA ASP A 333 33.02 -17.89 9.10
C ASP A 333 33.67 -18.03 10.48
N GLY A 334 34.74 -18.82 10.57
CA GLY A 334 35.43 -19.11 11.83
C GLY A 334 36.96 -19.11 11.69
N PRO A 335 37.69 -19.52 12.75
CA PRO A 335 39.15 -19.58 12.77
C PRO A 335 39.75 -20.42 11.63
N ILE A 336 39.02 -21.47 11.24
CA ILE A 336 39.44 -22.49 10.27
C ILE A 336 39.11 -22.06 8.83
N GLY A 337 38.46 -20.90 8.66
CA GLY A 337 38.08 -20.33 7.37
C GLY A 337 36.58 -20.24 7.16
N ARG A 338 36.21 -20.00 5.90
CA ARG A 338 34.82 -19.80 5.46
C ARG A 338 34.28 -21.07 4.81
N PHE A 339 33.19 -21.59 5.35
CA PHE A 339 32.50 -22.78 4.87
C PHE A 339 31.08 -22.44 4.43
N VAL A 340 30.67 -22.97 3.29
CA VAL A 340 29.30 -22.87 2.78
C VAL A 340 28.77 -24.27 2.56
N THR A 341 27.69 -24.62 3.25
CA THR A 341 27.05 -25.93 3.17
C THR A 341 25.60 -25.77 2.75
N ALA A 342 25.17 -26.51 1.73
CA ALA A 342 23.76 -26.57 1.35
C ALA A 342 22.99 -27.38 2.40
N LEU A 343 21.85 -26.87 2.82
CA LEU A 343 20.94 -27.51 3.77
C LEU A 343 19.72 -28.04 3.04
N SER A 344 19.30 -29.25 3.38
CA SER A 344 18.10 -29.89 2.84
C SER A 344 17.40 -30.71 3.92
N SER A 345 16.08 -30.86 3.79
CA SER A 345 15.31 -31.74 4.67
C SER A 345 15.71 -33.21 4.50
N GLY A 346 16.03 -33.90 5.59
CA GLY A 346 16.28 -35.34 5.61
C GLY A 346 14.99 -36.17 5.68
N SER A 347 15.15 -37.49 5.88
CA SER A 347 14.05 -38.45 6.01
C SER A 347 13.40 -38.44 7.39
N ASP A 348 14.17 -38.10 8.42
CA ASP A 348 13.78 -38.34 9.81
C ASP A 348 12.86 -37.25 10.33
N SER A 349 11.79 -37.65 11.03
CA SER A 349 10.84 -36.73 11.65
C SER A 349 11.46 -36.05 12.87
N SER A 350 11.12 -34.77 13.09
CA SER A 350 11.56 -34.10 14.31
C SER A 350 10.86 -34.65 15.56
N PRO A 351 11.51 -34.61 16.74
CA PRO A 351 10.93 -35.10 17.99
C PRO A 351 9.62 -34.41 18.41
N HIS A 352 9.50 -33.11 18.11
CA HIS A 352 8.33 -32.31 18.50
C HIS A 352 7.19 -32.30 17.47
N SER A 353 7.45 -32.71 16.22
CA SER A 353 6.43 -32.67 15.16
C SER A 353 6.67 -33.70 14.07
N ARG A 354 5.65 -34.55 13.84
CA ARG A 354 5.67 -35.56 12.76
C ARG A 354 5.67 -34.93 11.36
N HIS A 355 5.28 -33.67 11.25
CA HIS A 355 5.20 -32.94 9.98
C HIS A 355 6.50 -32.22 9.62
N MET A 356 7.46 -32.16 10.54
CA MET A 356 8.77 -31.54 10.33
C MET A 356 9.83 -32.62 10.13
N ARG A 357 10.94 -32.23 9.50
CA ARG A 357 12.08 -33.10 9.19
C ARG A 357 13.37 -32.53 9.76
N LEU A 358 14.24 -33.43 10.20
CA LEU A 358 15.61 -33.10 10.60
C LEU A 358 16.52 -33.03 9.36
N PRO A 359 17.55 -32.18 9.34
CA PRO A 359 18.63 -32.30 8.38
C PRO A 359 19.33 -33.67 8.49
N PRO A 360 20.09 -34.09 7.47
CA PRO A 360 21.03 -35.20 7.58
C PRO A 360 21.91 -35.10 8.84
N PRO A 361 22.23 -36.22 9.52
CA PRO A 361 22.88 -36.20 10.83
C PRO A 361 24.29 -35.57 10.81
N ASP A 362 25.02 -35.71 9.71
CA ASP A 362 26.32 -35.08 9.49
C ASP A 362 26.21 -33.55 9.33
N VAL A 363 25.12 -33.07 8.76
CA VAL A 363 24.80 -31.64 8.63
C VAL A 363 24.30 -31.09 9.96
N LEU A 364 23.46 -31.84 10.68
CA LEU A 364 22.92 -31.44 11.97
C LEU A 364 24.03 -31.23 13.00
N THR A 365 24.98 -32.17 13.08
CA THR A 365 26.14 -32.07 13.98
C THR A 365 27.02 -30.86 13.65
N LYS A 366 27.22 -30.54 12.37
CA LYS A 366 27.93 -29.31 11.94
C LYS A 366 27.19 -28.03 12.35
N ILE A 367 25.86 -28.01 12.22
CA ILE A 367 25.03 -26.86 12.62
C ILE A 367 25.15 -26.65 14.14
N THR A 368 24.93 -27.70 14.93
CA THR A 368 24.93 -27.59 16.40
C THR A 368 26.31 -27.23 16.93
N SER A 369 27.40 -27.79 16.37
CA SER A 369 28.77 -27.43 16.74
C SER A 369 29.10 -25.97 16.39
N ALA A 370 28.74 -25.51 15.20
CA ALA A 370 29.01 -24.13 14.78
C ALA A 370 28.18 -23.11 15.57
N LEU A 371 26.94 -23.45 15.91
CA LEU A 371 26.10 -22.60 16.73
C LEU A 371 26.52 -22.61 18.21
N ALA A 372 27.21 -23.64 18.71
CA ALA A 372 27.77 -23.67 20.06
C ALA A 372 29.08 -22.88 20.18
N ASP A 373 29.89 -22.80 19.11
CA ASP A 373 31.18 -22.13 19.13
C ASP A 373 31.04 -20.60 19.12
N PRO A 374 31.49 -19.89 20.19
CA PRO A 374 31.43 -18.44 20.25
C PRO A 374 32.38 -17.75 19.26
N ALA A 375 33.44 -18.42 18.79
CA ALA A 375 34.38 -17.87 17.82
C ALA A 375 33.80 -17.83 16.40
N CYS A 376 32.78 -18.64 16.09
CA CYS A 376 32.20 -18.76 14.75
C CYS A 376 31.08 -17.74 14.50
N HIS A 377 31.21 -16.99 13.40
CA HIS A 377 30.10 -16.28 12.79
C HIS A 377 29.26 -17.29 11.99
N VAL A 378 27.97 -17.38 12.28
CA VAL A 378 27.09 -18.37 11.65
C VAL A 378 25.89 -17.67 11.05
N GLU A 379 25.61 -18.01 9.79
CA GLU A 379 24.45 -17.55 9.05
C GLU A 379 23.69 -18.76 8.48
N ILE A 380 22.41 -18.83 8.77
CA ILE A 380 21.49 -19.87 8.28
C ILE A 380 20.38 -19.18 7.52
N GLU A 381 20.16 -19.54 6.25
CA GLU A 381 19.18 -18.91 5.37
C GLU A 381 18.32 -19.95 4.65
N PHE A 382 17.00 -19.89 4.85
CA PHE A 382 16.00 -20.74 4.17
C PHE A 382 14.96 -19.89 3.40
N GLY A 383 15.34 -18.70 2.95
CA GLY A 383 14.44 -17.77 2.27
C GLY A 383 13.20 -17.44 3.12
N GLY A 384 12.01 -17.68 2.58
CA GLY A 384 10.73 -17.40 3.25
C GLY A 384 10.47 -18.21 4.53
N PHE A 385 11.24 -19.27 4.79
CA PHE A 385 11.07 -20.10 6.00
C PHE A 385 11.87 -19.59 7.20
N GLY A 386 12.68 -18.55 7.03
CA GLY A 386 13.41 -17.87 8.11
C GLY A 386 14.91 -17.79 7.90
N ARG A 387 15.54 -16.90 8.67
CA ARG A 387 16.99 -16.66 8.66
C ARG A 387 17.49 -16.40 10.07
N LEU A 388 18.66 -16.93 10.37
CA LEU A 388 19.38 -16.66 11.61
C LEU A 388 20.78 -16.18 11.30
N ARG A 389 21.23 -15.14 12.00
CA ARG A 389 22.61 -14.67 11.94
C ARG A 389 23.11 -14.45 13.35
N VAL A 390 24.25 -15.07 13.66
CA VAL A 390 24.88 -14.97 14.98
C VAL A 390 26.33 -14.56 14.79
N ALA A 391 26.69 -13.45 15.43
CA ALA A 391 28.06 -12.96 15.38
C ALA A 391 29.00 -13.87 16.19
N GLY A 392 30.17 -14.15 15.61
CA GLY A 392 31.30 -14.71 16.36
C GLY A 392 32.05 -13.60 17.09
N THR A 393 32.75 -13.96 18.16
CA THR A 393 33.65 -13.06 18.89
C THR A 393 35.03 -12.95 18.23
N TRP A 394 35.29 -13.74 17.18
CA TRP A 394 36.52 -13.69 16.42
C TRP A 394 36.60 -12.39 15.62
N THR A 395 37.43 -11.46 16.11
CA THR A 395 37.88 -10.31 15.33
C THR A 395 39.02 -10.78 14.44
N CYS A 396 38.77 -10.83 13.13
CA CYS A 396 39.87 -10.96 12.17
C CYS A 396 40.70 -9.68 12.30
N SER A 397 41.87 -9.77 12.92
CA SER A 397 42.89 -8.72 12.88
C SER A 397 43.39 -8.61 11.44
N SER A 398 42.65 -7.86 10.62
CA SER A 398 43.16 -7.38 9.35
C SER A 398 44.34 -6.46 9.67
N VAL A 399 45.54 -6.98 9.48
CA VAL A 399 46.79 -6.26 9.56
C VAL A 399 46.66 -4.96 8.73
N GLY A 400 46.72 -3.82 9.40
CA GLY A 400 47.34 -2.60 8.86
C GLY A 400 46.71 -1.92 7.64
N LEU A 401 45.39 -1.94 7.44
CA LEU A 401 44.74 -0.90 6.63
C LEU A 401 43.85 -0.07 7.52
N ARG A 402 44.10 1.25 7.59
CA ARG A 402 43.12 2.23 8.09
C ARG A 402 41.78 1.88 7.45
N SER A 403 40.79 1.47 8.25
CA SER A 403 39.44 1.21 7.74
C SER A 403 38.98 2.51 7.08
N LYS A 404 38.75 2.46 5.78
CA LYS A 404 38.06 3.55 5.09
C LYS A 404 36.65 3.53 5.65
N GLU A 405 36.22 4.65 6.21
CA GLU A 405 34.90 4.80 6.81
C GLU A 405 34.05 5.68 5.90
N LEU A 406 32.79 5.28 5.71
CA LEU A 406 31.79 6.09 5.05
C LEU A 406 31.28 7.15 6.03
N THR A 407 30.98 8.35 5.53
CA THR A 407 30.31 9.34 6.37
C THR A 407 28.92 8.82 6.79
N PRO A 408 28.43 9.14 8.00
CA PRO A 408 27.11 8.71 8.46
C PRO A 408 25.97 9.06 7.49
N ALA A 409 26.08 10.20 6.81
CA ALA A 409 25.12 10.65 5.80
C ALA A 409 25.14 9.77 4.54
N LEU A 410 26.33 9.43 4.02
CA LEU A 410 26.47 8.56 2.87
C LEU A 410 26.01 7.12 3.19
N ARG A 411 26.38 6.62 4.37
CA ARG A 411 25.93 5.32 4.89
C ARG A 411 24.41 5.23 4.93
N SER A 412 23.73 6.26 5.42
CA SER A 412 22.26 6.34 5.50
C SER A 412 21.60 6.38 4.11
N ARG A 413 22.18 7.15 3.18
CA ARG A 413 21.69 7.25 1.79
C ARG A 413 21.87 5.94 1.01
N LEU A 414 22.98 5.23 1.21
CA LEU A 414 23.20 3.90 0.62
C LEU A 414 22.17 2.89 1.11
N LEU A 415 21.92 2.85 2.42
CA LEU A 415 20.90 1.98 3.00
C LEU A 415 19.51 2.33 2.44
N SER A 416 19.15 3.61 2.42
CA SER A 416 17.87 4.08 1.86
C SER A 416 17.69 3.68 0.39
N PHE A 417 18.72 3.82 -0.43
CA PHE A 417 18.70 3.41 -1.84
C PHE A 417 18.51 1.90 -2.01
N MET A 418 19.22 1.08 -1.22
CA MET A 418 19.09 -0.38 -1.27
C MET A 418 17.73 -0.87 -0.75
N PHE A 419 17.13 -0.15 0.21
CA PHE A 419 15.76 -0.43 0.67
C PHE A 419 14.72 -0.18 -0.41
N GLN A 420 14.85 0.91 -1.17
CA GLN A 420 13.93 1.23 -2.26
C GLN A 420 13.92 0.15 -3.35
N LEU A 421 15.04 -0.53 -3.56
CA LEU A 421 15.18 -1.61 -4.53
C LEU A 421 14.76 -3.00 -3.99
N GLN A 422 14.29 -3.09 -2.73
CA GLN A 422 13.95 -4.35 -2.04
C GLN A 422 15.09 -5.39 -1.97
N ILE A 423 16.35 -4.99 -2.19
CA ILE A 423 17.50 -5.90 -2.26
C ILE A 423 17.99 -6.33 -0.86
N ALA A 424 17.59 -5.65 0.21
CA ALA A 424 17.96 -6.01 1.58
C ALA A 424 16.88 -5.65 2.62
N SER A 425 16.66 -6.54 3.59
CA SER A 425 15.94 -6.19 4.82
C SER A 425 16.89 -5.51 5.83
N PRO A 426 16.35 -4.69 6.77
CA PRO A 426 17.15 -3.77 7.59
C PRO A 426 18.22 -4.41 8.47
N THR A 427 18.17 -5.71 8.66
CA THR A 427 18.97 -6.46 9.62
C THR A 427 20.23 -7.08 9.03
N THR A 428 20.50 -6.92 7.72
CA THR A 428 21.61 -7.63 7.05
C THR A 428 22.87 -6.80 6.83
N VAL A 429 22.81 -5.47 6.96
CA VAL A 429 23.92 -4.58 6.56
C VAL A 429 24.49 -3.80 7.76
N CYS A 430 24.85 -4.51 8.83
CA CYS A 430 25.39 -3.89 10.04
C CYS A 430 26.59 -4.65 10.60
N SER A 431 27.74 -4.58 9.93
CA SER A 431 29.01 -4.76 10.65
C SER A 431 30.13 -3.85 10.16
N ASP A 432 30.28 -3.63 8.86
CA ASP A 432 31.40 -2.82 8.32
C ASP A 432 31.04 -2.10 7.00
N ASP A 433 31.71 -0.96 6.74
CA ASP A 433 31.49 -0.16 5.53
C ASP A 433 31.95 -0.88 4.25
N ASN A 434 32.94 -1.77 4.35
CA ASN A 434 33.40 -2.58 3.22
C ASN A 434 32.31 -3.54 2.72
N SER A 435 31.59 -4.22 3.61
CA SER A 435 30.49 -5.09 3.19
C SER A 435 29.31 -4.30 2.65
N LEU A 436 29.01 -3.11 3.22
CA LEU A 436 27.96 -2.23 2.72
C LEU A 436 28.25 -1.79 1.27
N VAL A 437 29.48 -1.35 0.98
CA VAL A 437 29.90 -0.99 -0.39
C VAL A 437 29.89 -2.21 -1.31
N GLY A 438 30.31 -3.38 -0.83
CA GLY A 438 30.30 -4.62 -1.60
C GLY A 438 28.89 -5.06 -2.02
N VAL A 439 27.91 -4.95 -1.12
CA VAL A 439 26.49 -5.24 -1.43
C VAL A 439 25.95 -4.21 -2.41
N PHE A 440 26.22 -2.92 -2.18
CA PHE A 440 25.81 -1.85 -3.09
C PHE A 440 26.37 -2.01 -4.51
N ALA A 441 27.63 -2.43 -4.65
CA ALA A 441 28.27 -2.68 -5.95
C ALA A 441 27.59 -3.80 -6.75
N ALA A 442 26.96 -4.77 -6.07
CA ALA A 442 26.26 -5.87 -6.71
C ALA A 442 24.83 -5.54 -7.16
N VAL A 443 24.31 -4.36 -6.78
CA VAL A 443 22.96 -3.90 -7.13
C VAL A 443 22.85 -3.60 -8.62
N ARG A 444 21.76 -4.05 -9.24
CA ARG A 444 21.36 -3.68 -10.60
C ARG A 444 20.20 -2.67 -10.54
N PRO A 445 20.47 -1.36 -10.65
CA PRO A 445 19.41 -0.35 -10.58
C PRO A 445 18.52 -0.37 -11.83
N GLU A 446 17.24 -0.04 -11.66
CA GLU A 446 16.34 0.24 -12.79
C GLU A 446 16.78 1.50 -13.56
N ALA A 447 16.37 1.63 -14.82
CA ALA A 447 16.82 2.70 -15.71
C ALA A 447 16.59 4.12 -15.14
N SER A 448 15.49 4.33 -14.41
CA SER A 448 15.14 5.57 -13.73
C SER A 448 16.07 5.93 -12.56
N LEU A 449 16.75 4.95 -11.96
CA LEU A 449 17.58 5.09 -10.76
C LEU A 449 19.08 5.11 -11.05
N ILE A 450 19.48 4.91 -12.31
CA ILE A 450 20.88 4.97 -12.75
C ILE A 450 21.57 6.31 -12.37
N PRO A 451 20.95 7.49 -12.53
CA PRO A 451 21.59 8.75 -12.14
C PRO A 451 21.92 8.82 -10.64
N HIS A 452 21.00 8.34 -9.79
CA HIS A 452 21.19 8.29 -8.35
C HIS A 452 22.27 7.27 -7.94
N TYR A 453 22.29 6.11 -8.59
CA TYR A 453 23.36 5.10 -8.41
C TYR A 453 24.74 5.68 -8.75
N ARG A 454 24.88 6.38 -9.89
CA ARG A 454 26.15 7.02 -10.30
C ARG A 454 26.61 8.09 -9.31
N SER A 455 25.69 8.90 -8.78
CA SER A 455 26.01 9.88 -7.73
C SER A 455 26.58 9.22 -6.48
N LEU A 456 25.94 8.15 -6.01
CA LEU A 456 26.38 7.40 -4.83
C LEU A 456 27.73 6.71 -5.06
N VAL A 457 27.95 6.12 -6.23
CA VAL A 457 29.25 5.55 -6.64
C VAL A 457 30.35 6.61 -6.56
N LYS A 458 30.12 7.81 -7.10
CA LYS A 458 31.11 8.91 -7.07
C LYS A 458 31.48 9.32 -5.64
N GLU A 459 30.49 9.39 -4.75
CA GLU A 459 30.70 9.71 -3.33
C GLU A 459 31.45 8.58 -2.59
N ILE A 460 31.16 7.31 -2.89
CA ILE A 460 31.89 6.15 -2.35
C ILE A 460 33.37 6.16 -2.80
N LEU A 461 33.62 6.45 -4.08
CA LEU A 461 34.97 6.58 -4.63
C LEU A 461 35.72 7.76 -3.99
N ALA A 462 35.04 8.87 -3.70
CA ALA A 462 35.62 10.02 -3.00
C ALA A 462 36.01 9.70 -1.54
N CYS A 463 35.30 8.78 -0.89
CA CYS A 463 35.69 8.20 0.41
C CYS A 463 36.83 7.16 0.30
N GLY A 464 37.33 6.90 -0.91
CA GLY A 464 38.49 6.06 -1.19
C GLY A 464 38.18 4.58 -1.39
N PHE A 465 36.93 4.14 -1.43
CA PHE A 465 36.59 2.73 -1.68
C PHE A 465 36.79 2.37 -3.16
N GLU A 466 37.07 1.09 -3.46
CA GLU A 466 37.19 0.60 -4.84
C GLU A 466 35.98 -0.28 -5.21
N ILE A 467 35.32 0.02 -6.33
CA ILE A 467 34.19 -0.76 -6.85
C ILE A 467 34.64 -1.56 -8.07
N LYS A 468 34.85 -2.88 -7.90
CA LYS A 468 35.43 -3.77 -8.93
C LYS A 468 34.43 -4.30 -9.97
N ARG A 469 33.12 -4.10 -9.76
CA ARG A 469 32.06 -4.48 -10.71
C ARG A 469 31.06 -3.33 -10.81
N LEU A 470 31.08 -2.61 -11.92
CA LEU A 470 29.93 -1.80 -12.34
C LEU A 470 28.95 -2.75 -13.03
N GLY A 471 27.69 -2.79 -12.58
CA GLY A 471 26.65 -3.52 -13.27
C GLY A 471 26.50 -3.05 -14.72
N GLU A 472 26.18 -3.97 -15.64
CA GLU A 472 25.91 -3.63 -17.04
C GLU A 472 24.87 -2.51 -17.15
N GLY A 473 25.23 -1.43 -17.87
CA GLY A 473 24.44 -0.20 -17.99
C GLY A 473 25.01 1.03 -17.25
N ALA A 474 26.03 0.83 -16.40
CA ALA A 474 26.66 1.92 -15.64
C ALA A 474 27.96 2.47 -16.28
N SER A 475 28.41 1.91 -17.41
CA SER A 475 29.57 2.40 -18.17
C SER A 475 29.17 3.51 -19.15
N SER A 476 29.16 4.75 -18.67
CA SER A 476 29.38 5.99 -19.43
C SER A 476 29.44 7.18 -18.48
#